data_AF-A0A086MSD3-F1
#
_entry.id   AF-A0A086MSD3-F1
#
_cell.length_a   1.000
_cell.length_b   1.000
_cell.length_c   1.000
_cell.angle_alpha   90.00
_cell.angle_beta   90.00
_cell.angle_gamma   90.00
#
_symmetry.space_group_name_H-M   'P 1'
#
loop_
_entity.id
_entity.type
_entity.pdbx_description
1 polymer ?
#
loop_
_entity_poly.entity_id
_entity_poly.type
_entity_poly.pdbx_seq_one_letter_code
_entity_poly.pdbx_strand_id
1 'polypeptide(L)'
;MYATLLTGLDGAAVTDYRVTLTRSGFSSPVSTAADLRGLTPIVLRRALRRAGTRLHEPYHSFEAEVPADALAPVTAQLAALGADFSGTTGGAPGWLITVSYRPGGCGRPSCACRG
;
A
#
# COMPACT_ATOMS: atom_id res chain seq x y z
N MET A 1 -2.49 20.34 -7.29
CA MET A 1 -2.02 19.69 -8.54
C MET A 1 -1.96 18.17 -8.40
N TYR A 2 -1.39 17.61 -7.33
CA TYR A 2 -1.29 16.15 -7.11
C TYR A 2 -2.50 15.50 -6.42
N ALA A 3 -3.61 16.22 -6.25
CA ALA A 3 -4.80 15.69 -5.56
C ALA A 3 -5.36 14.42 -6.22
N THR A 4 -5.17 14.25 -7.52
CA THR A 4 -5.55 13.03 -8.26
C THR A 4 -4.74 11.79 -7.85
N LEU A 5 -3.61 11.96 -7.18
CA LEU A 5 -2.81 10.85 -6.66
C LEU A 5 -3.29 10.42 -5.26
N LEU A 6 -4.01 11.29 -4.54
CA LEU A 6 -4.68 10.93 -3.27
C LEU A 6 -5.91 10.06 -3.50
N THR A 7 -6.51 10.17 -4.68
CA THR A 7 -7.69 9.40 -5.09
C THR A 7 -7.39 8.84 -6.48
N GLY A 8 -6.57 7.78 -6.50
CA GLY A 8 -6.14 7.07 -7.70
C GLY A 8 -7.30 6.49 -8.51
N LEU A 9 -7.02 5.57 -9.44
CA LEU A 9 -8.07 5.03 -10.32
C LEU A 9 -9.14 4.25 -9.56
N ASP A 10 -8.74 3.53 -8.51
CA ASP A 10 -9.62 2.67 -7.69
C ASP A 10 -10.03 3.32 -6.36
N GLY A 11 -9.87 4.64 -6.24
CA GLY A 11 -10.20 5.39 -5.01
C GLY A 11 -9.15 5.29 -3.90
N ALA A 12 -8.17 4.40 -4.01
CA ALA A 12 -7.00 4.34 -3.14
C ALA A 12 -5.93 5.38 -3.55
N ALA A 13 -5.14 5.84 -2.58
CA ALA A 13 -3.99 6.69 -2.87
C ALA A 13 -2.94 5.91 -3.68
N VAL A 14 -2.39 6.56 -4.71
CA VAL A 14 -1.29 6.00 -5.51
C VAL A 14 0.01 6.27 -4.75
N THR A 15 0.70 5.21 -4.34
CA THR A 15 2.02 5.26 -3.70
C THR A 15 3.13 4.89 -4.69
N ASP A 16 4.39 5.20 -4.35
CA ASP A 16 5.59 4.83 -5.13
C ASP A 16 5.56 5.19 -6.64
N TYR A 17 5.15 6.42 -6.95
CA TYR A 17 5.06 6.91 -8.34
C TYR A 17 6.09 8.02 -8.63
N ARG A 18 6.56 8.07 -9.88
CA ARG A 18 7.36 9.18 -10.42
C ARG A 18 6.68 9.77 -11.64
N VAL A 19 6.27 11.04 -11.56
CA VAL A 19 5.71 11.78 -12.71
C VAL A 19 6.82 12.58 -13.38
N THR A 20 7.04 12.35 -14.67
CA THR A 20 7.97 13.14 -15.48
C THR A 20 7.21 13.83 -16.62
N LEU A 21 7.26 15.16 -16.66
CA LEU A 21 6.69 15.94 -17.77
C LEU A 21 7.69 15.95 -18.94
N THR A 22 7.41 15.19 -20.00
CA THR A 22 8.32 15.08 -21.16
C THR A 22 8.15 16.22 -22.17
N ARG A 23 6.93 16.75 -22.32
CA ARG A 23 6.62 17.80 -23.29
C ARG A 23 5.43 18.64 -22.81
N SER A 24 5.55 19.95 -22.90
CA SER A 24 4.44 20.90 -22.74
C SER A 24 4.40 21.86 -23.93
N GLY A 25 3.20 22.15 -24.42
CA GLY A 25 2.96 23.23 -25.37
C GLY A 25 2.42 24.42 -24.60
N PHE A 26 3.18 25.52 -24.54
CA PHE A 26 2.76 26.77 -23.94
C PHE A 26 2.80 27.87 -25.02
N SER A 27 1.67 28.54 -25.24
CA SER A 27 1.58 29.66 -26.20
C SER A 27 0.86 30.83 -25.55
N SER A 28 1.59 31.90 -25.23
CA SER A 28 1.00 33.14 -24.71
C SER A 28 0.37 33.96 -25.86
N PRO A 29 -0.79 34.61 -25.68
CA PRO A 29 -1.61 34.70 -24.45
C PRO A 29 -2.66 33.59 -24.31
N VAL A 30 -2.68 32.62 -25.24
CA VAL A 30 -3.71 31.58 -25.38
C VAL A 30 -3.66 30.53 -24.25
N SER A 31 -2.50 30.32 -23.64
CA SER A 31 -2.29 29.35 -22.56
C SER A 31 -1.98 30.06 -21.26
N THR A 32 -2.80 29.81 -20.23
CA THR A 32 -2.57 30.33 -18.88
C THR A 32 -2.11 29.23 -17.92
N ALA A 33 -1.57 29.64 -16.77
CA ALA A 33 -1.27 28.70 -15.69
C ALA A 33 -2.55 27.99 -15.16
N ALA A 34 -3.72 28.62 -15.30
CA ALA A 34 -5.00 28.00 -14.92
C ALA A 34 -5.35 26.83 -15.85
N ASP A 35 -5.15 26.98 -17.16
CA ASP A 35 -5.41 25.93 -18.14
C ASP A 35 -4.54 24.69 -17.88
N LEU A 36 -3.25 24.89 -17.59
CA LEU A 36 -2.33 23.80 -17.25
C LEU A 36 -2.72 23.10 -15.94
N ARG A 37 -3.15 23.87 -14.93
CA ARG A 37 -3.64 23.30 -13.66
C ARG A 37 -4.92 22.49 -13.86
N GLY A 38 -5.79 22.90 -14.79
CA GLY A 38 -7.00 22.15 -15.16
C GLY A 38 -6.71 20.89 -15.97
N LEU A 39 -5.74 20.94 -16.88
CA LEU A 39 -5.36 19.80 -17.73
C LEU A 39 -4.54 18.73 -17.00
N THR A 40 -3.75 19.14 -15.99
CA THR A 40 -2.85 18.22 -15.27
C THR A 40 -3.59 16.99 -14.69
N PRO A 41 -4.71 17.11 -13.95
CA PRO A 41 -5.48 15.96 -13.47
C PRO A 41 -5.91 15.01 -14.58
N ILE A 42 -6.30 15.54 -15.74
CA ILE A 42 -6.80 14.76 -16.87
C ILE A 42 -5.68 13.95 -17.51
N VAL A 43 -4.55 14.60 -17.80
CA VAL A 43 -3.37 13.94 -18.38
C VAL A 43 -2.79 12.92 -17.40
N LEU A 44 -2.74 13.25 -16.11
CA LEU A 44 -2.24 12.36 -15.06
C LEU A 44 -3.13 11.12 -14.90
N ARG A 45 -4.47 11.28 -14.88
CA ARG A 45 -5.39 10.13 -14.85
C ARG A 45 -5.24 9.24 -16.08
N ARG A 46 -5.05 9.83 -17.27
CA ARG A 46 -4.79 9.06 -18.50
C ARG A 46 -3.45 8.32 -18.44
N ALA A 47 -2.42 8.95 -17.87
CA ALA A 47 -1.12 8.33 -17.67
C ALA A 47 -1.21 7.15 -16.69
N LEU A 48 -1.90 7.31 -15.56
CA LEU A 48 -2.13 6.24 -14.59
C LEU A 48 -2.84 5.03 -15.24
N ARG A 49 -3.88 5.27 -16.06
CA ARG A 49 -4.57 4.17 -16.76
C ARG A 49 -3.67 3.41 -17.72
N ARG A 50 -2.73 4.11 -18.36
CA ARG A 50 -1.76 3.49 -19.29
C ARG A 50 -0.64 2.76 -18.56
N ALA A 51 -0.21 3.29 -17.41
CA ALA A 51 0.83 2.68 -16.59
C ALA A 51 0.34 1.39 -15.92
N GLY A 52 -0.97 1.26 -15.68
CA GLY A 52 -1.54 0.15 -14.94
C GLY A 52 -1.24 0.31 -13.45
N THR A 53 -2.25 0.68 -12.66
CA THR A 53 -2.13 0.75 -11.21
C THR A 53 -2.56 -0.58 -10.62
N ARG A 54 -1.81 -1.09 -9.65
CA ARG A 54 -2.20 -2.27 -8.85
C ARG A 54 -2.56 -1.79 -7.45
N LEU A 55 -3.61 -2.37 -6.89
CA LEU A 55 -3.97 -2.14 -5.50
C LEU A 55 -2.99 -2.90 -4.61
N HIS A 56 -2.25 -2.17 -3.78
CA HIS A 56 -1.39 -2.74 -2.76
C HIS A 56 -2.14 -2.76 -1.44
N GLU A 57 -2.40 -3.97 -0.92
CA GLU A 57 -2.92 -4.13 0.43
C GLU A 57 -1.83 -3.78 1.44
N PRO A 58 -2.17 -3.07 2.54
CA PRO A 58 -1.21 -2.80 3.61
C PRO A 58 -0.71 -4.13 4.21
N TYR A 59 0.60 -4.26 4.35
CA TYR A 59 1.26 -5.40 4.96
C TYR A 59 2.04 -4.90 6.17
N HIS A 60 1.71 -5.41 7.35
CA HIS A 60 2.35 -4.99 8.60
C HIS A 60 3.25 -6.11 9.11
N SER A 61 4.56 -5.89 9.09
CA SER A 61 5.54 -6.76 9.75
C SER A 61 5.93 -6.16 11.10
N PHE A 62 5.90 -6.96 12.16
CA PHE A 62 6.35 -6.53 13.48
C PHE A 62 7.11 -7.64 14.20
N GLU A 63 7.96 -7.23 15.13
CA GLU A 63 8.71 -8.11 16.01
C GLU A 63 8.14 -7.99 17.43
N ALA A 64 7.80 -9.13 18.02
CA ALA A 64 7.30 -9.20 19.39
C ALA A 64 8.30 -9.98 20.25
N GLU A 65 8.85 -9.31 21.27
CA GLU A 65 9.61 -9.98 22.33
C GLU A 65 8.63 -10.47 23.38
N VAL A 66 8.61 -11.79 23.62
CA VAL A 66 7.72 -12.42 24.59
C VAL A 66 8.51 -13.28 25.57
N PRO A 67 8.12 -13.30 26.86
CA PRO A 67 8.61 -14.29 27.81
C PRO A 67 8.38 -15.72 27.31
N ALA A 68 9.24 -16.66 27.71
CA ALA A 68 9.16 -18.06 27.26
C ALA A 68 7.84 -18.75 27.63
N ASP A 69 7.24 -18.37 28.75
CA ASP A 69 5.92 -18.82 29.23
C ASP A 69 4.75 -18.22 28.43
N ALA A 70 4.95 -17.06 27.78
CA ALA A 70 3.94 -16.37 26.99
C ALA A 70 4.02 -16.66 25.47
N LEU A 71 5.03 -17.40 25.01
CA LEU A 71 5.22 -17.73 23.58
C LEU A 71 4.00 -18.47 22.97
N ALA A 72 3.54 -19.52 23.63
CA ALA A 72 2.41 -20.33 23.16
C ALA A 72 1.09 -19.55 23.08
N PRO A 73 0.65 -18.81 24.13
CA PRO A 73 -0.59 -18.05 24.04
C PRO A 73 -0.51 -16.88 23.03
N VAL A 74 0.64 -16.21 22.90
CA VAL A 74 0.81 -15.09 21.95
C VAL A 74 0.79 -15.60 20.51
N THR A 75 1.50 -16.69 20.21
CA THR A 75 1.46 -17.30 18.86
C THR A 75 0.07 -17.80 18.50
N ALA A 76 -0.69 -18.38 19.45
CA ALA A 76 -2.07 -18.80 19.20
C ALA A 76 -3.00 -17.61 18.88
N GLN A 77 -2.88 -16.49 19.60
CA GLN A 77 -3.65 -15.27 19.31
C GLN A 77 -3.29 -14.67 17.94
N LEU A 78 -2.01 -14.60 17.61
CA LEU A 78 -1.54 -14.09 16.33
C LEU A 78 -2.01 -14.97 15.16
N ALA A 79 -1.99 -16.30 15.34
CA ALA A 79 -2.55 -17.24 14.35
C ALA A 79 -4.06 -17.05 14.17
N ALA A 80 -4.81 -16.82 15.26
CA ALA A 80 -6.25 -16.56 15.20
C ALA A 80 -6.59 -15.25 14.45
N LEU A 81 -5.69 -14.27 14.49
CA LEU A 81 -5.79 -13.04 13.71
C LEU A 81 -5.36 -13.22 12.25
N GLY A 82 -4.84 -14.38 11.84
CA GLY A 82 -4.35 -14.62 10.48
C GLY A 82 -2.96 -14.02 10.22
N ALA A 83 -2.13 -13.90 11.27
CA ALA A 83 -0.73 -13.52 11.11
C ALA A 83 0.10 -14.68 10.54
N ASP A 84 0.98 -14.36 9.60
CA ASP A 84 1.99 -15.26 9.06
C ASP A 84 3.28 -15.14 9.88
N PHE A 85 3.78 -16.26 10.40
CA PHE A 85 5.01 -16.33 11.18
C PHE A 85 6.21 -16.51 10.26
N SER A 86 7.13 -15.53 10.26
CA SER A 86 8.33 -15.58 9.42
C SER A 86 9.55 -16.13 10.17
N GLY A 87 9.58 -16.02 11.50
CA GLY A 87 10.71 -16.52 12.29
C GLY A 87 10.47 -16.41 13.79
N THR A 88 11.10 -17.31 14.53
CA THR A 88 11.20 -17.27 15.99
C THR A 88 12.66 -17.46 16.36
N THR A 89 13.28 -16.44 16.95
CA THR A 89 14.64 -16.54 17.47
C THR A 89 14.58 -16.61 18.99
N GLY A 90 15.14 -17.68 19.56
CA GLY A 90 15.19 -17.86 21.01
C GLY A 90 16.44 -17.24 21.64
N GLY A 91 16.29 -16.64 22.82
CA GLY A 91 17.41 -16.20 23.65
C GLY A 91 16.94 -15.81 25.05
N ALA A 92 17.33 -16.57 26.08
CA ALA A 92 16.98 -16.24 27.47
C ALA A 92 17.35 -14.77 27.79
N PRO A 93 16.43 -13.94 28.32
CA PRO A 93 15.17 -14.32 28.99
C PRO A 93 13.89 -14.31 28.12
N GLY A 94 13.98 -14.18 26.79
CA GLY A 94 12.82 -13.99 25.92
C GLY A 94 12.87 -14.71 24.58
N TRP A 95 11.79 -14.57 23.82
CA TRP A 95 11.65 -15.05 22.46
C TRP A 95 11.29 -13.88 21.57
N LEU A 96 12.03 -13.71 20.48
CA LEU A 96 11.68 -12.76 19.45
C LEU A 96 10.88 -13.47 18.36
N ILE A 97 9.65 -13.01 18.13
CA ILE A 97 8.78 -13.52 17.07
C ILE A 97 8.69 -12.46 15.99
N THR A 98 9.11 -12.79 14.77
CA THR A 98 8.87 -11.96 13.59
C THR A 98 7.60 -12.46 12.92
N VAL A 99 6.56 -11.63 12.94
CA VAL A 99 5.27 -11.94 12.30
C VAL A 99 4.89 -10.85 11.31
N SER A 100 4.03 -11.24 10.40
CA SER A 100 3.43 -10.32 9.46
C SER A 100 1.93 -10.54 9.41
N TYR A 101 1.18 -9.46 9.26
CA TYR A 101 -0.27 -9.52 9.19
C TYR A 101 -0.78 -8.61 8.08
N ARG A 102 -1.78 -9.12 7.34
CA ARG A 102 -2.56 -8.36 6.36
C ARG A 102 -3.87 -7.89 6.98
N PRO A 103 -3.97 -6.62 7.44
CA PRO A 103 -5.24 -6.07 7.87
C PRO A 103 -6.18 -5.96 6.66
N GLY A 104 -7.11 -6.91 6.56
CA GLY A 104 -8.05 -6.97 5.44
C GLY A 104 -8.24 -8.35 4.83
N GLY A 105 -7.54 -9.39 5.33
CA GLY A 105 -7.82 -10.78 4.98
C GLY A 105 -9.26 -11.14 5.32
N CYS A 106 -10.17 -10.97 4.36
CA CYS A 106 -11.53 -11.46 4.48
C CYS A 106 -11.40 -12.98 4.60
N GLY A 107 -11.74 -13.54 5.78
CA GLY A 107 -11.81 -14.99 6.02
C GLY A 107 -12.92 -15.70 5.23
N ARG A 108 -13.24 -15.21 4.03
CA ARG A 108 -14.16 -15.83 3.08
C ARG A 108 -13.37 -16.33 1.88
N PRO A 109 -13.51 -17.60 1.48
CA PRO A 109 -12.86 -18.17 0.29
C PRO A 109 -13.34 -17.56 -1.06
N SER A 110 -14.13 -16.48 -1.05
CA SER A 110 -14.69 -15.86 -2.27
C SER A 110 -14.01 -14.57 -2.70
N CYS A 111 -13.05 -14.02 -1.93
CA CYS A 111 -12.29 -12.84 -2.33
C CYS A 111 -11.10 -13.25 -3.20
N ALA A 112 -11.39 -13.96 -4.29
CA ALA A 112 -10.43 -14.23 -5.34
C ALA A 112 -10.00 -12.89 -5.95
N CYS A 113 -8.69 -12.67 -5.97
CA CYS A 113 -8.01 -11.64 -6.73
C CYS A 113 -8.63 -11.53 -8.12
N ARG A 114 -9.31 -10.42 -8.42
CA ARG A 114 -9.62 -10.03 -9.79
C ARG A 114 -8.40 -9.23 -10.26
N GLY A 115 -7.71 -9.80 -11.25
CA GLY A 115 -6.38 -9.40 -11.73
C GLY A 115 -6.34 -8.15 -12.59
#